data_AF-A0A536SIK1-F1
#
_entry.id   AF-A0A536SIK1-F1
#
_cell.length_a   1.000
_cell.length_b   1.000
_cell.length_c   1.000
_cell.angle_alpha   90.00
_cell.angle_beta   90.00
_cell.angle_gamma   90.00
#
_symmetry.space_group_name_H-M   'P 1'
#
loop_
_entity.id
_entity.type
_entity.pdbx_description
1 polymer ?
#
loop_
_entity_poly.entity_id
_entity_poly.type
_entity_poly.pdbx_seq_one_letter_code
_entity_poly.pdbx_strand_id
1 'polypeptide(L)'
;VVAFVGFVGAWTQAALGPEALALAGCAGAVIATFFTFLPSFLFILLGGPLVESTHGNLQFTAPLTGITAAVVGVILNLAVFFAWHVFWPEGFSGRFEWFSVLVGLAAIIALWRYRAGMIPVILACGAAGLIFRLIAG
;
A
#
# COMPACT_ATOMS: atom_id res chain seq x y z
N VAL A 1 8.11 5.16 -0.02
CA VAL A 1 6.66 5.41 0.22
C VAL A 1 6.42 6.12 1.55
N VAL A 2 6.70 5.51 2.71
CA VAL A 2 6.34 6.11 4.02
C VAL A 2 6.98 7.49 4.27
N ALA A 3 8.24 7.70 3.88
CA ALA A 3 8.89 9.01 3.95
C ALA A 3 8.17 10.08 3.08
N PHE A 4 7.70 9.68 1.89
CA PHE A 4 6.92 10.56 1.01
C PHE A 4 5.53 10.84 1.59
N VAL A 5 4.86 9.84 2.16
CA VAL A 5 3.57 10.04 2.85
C VAL A 5 3.74 10.99 4.05
N GLY A 6 4.82 10.83 4.84
CA GLY A 6 5.18 11.75 5.92
C GLY A 6 5.45 13.18 5.43
N PHE A 7 6.16 13.32 4.30
CA PHE A 7 6.38 14.61 3.65
C PHE A 7 5.06 15.28 3.27
N VAL A 8 4.21 14.59 2.52
CA VAL A 8 2.92 15.14 2.04
C VAL A 8 2.01 15.45 3.22
N GLY A 9 1.98 14.62 4.26
CA GLY A 9 1.21 14.88 5.48
C GLY A 9 1.64 16.18 6.17
N ALA A 10 2.93 16.38 6.39
CA ALA A 10 3.43 17.59 7.04
C ALA A 10 3.36 18.84 6.15
N TRP A 11 3.52 18.68 4.84
CA TRP A 11 3.36 19.75 3.85
C TRP A 11 1.91 20.23 3.78
N THR A 12 0.94 19.32 3.64
CA THR A 12 -0.48 19.67 3.46
C THR A 12 -1.09 20.30 4.71
N GLN A 13 -0.60 19.93 5.90
CA GLN A 13 -1.03 20.52 7.17
C GLN A 13 -0.26 21.80 7.54
N ALA A 14 0.70 22.24 6.71
CA ALA A 14 1.56 23.39 7.00
C ALA A 14 2.11 23.38 8.43
N ALA A 15 2.66 22.24 8.87
CA ALA A 15 2.97 21.98 10.28
C ALA A 15 3.96 22.99 10.92
N LEU A 16 4.76 23.70 10.11
CA LEU A 16 5.68 24.75 10.53
C LEU A 16 5.23 26.16 10.07
N GLY A 17 3.99 26.30 9.64
CA GLY A 17 3.43 27.51 9.03
C GLY A 17 3.50 27.51 7.50
N PRO A 18 2.73 28.40 6.85
CA PRO A 18 2.61 28.47 5.39
C PRO A 18 3.90 28.96 4.69
N GLU A 19 4.77 29.67 5.40
CA GLU A 19 6.04 30.17 4.88
C GLU A 19 7.11 29.07 4.75
N ALA A 20 6.94 27.94 5.45
CA ALA A 20 7.96 26.91 5.64
C ALA A 20 7.52 25.51 5.19
N LEU A 21 6.68 25.41 4.16
CA LEU A 21 6.10 24.13 3.69
C LEU A 21 7.15 23.08 3.33
N ALA A 22 8.23 23.48 2.66
CA ALA A 22 9.31 22.57 2.29
C ALA A 22 10.03 22.01 3.52
N LEU A 23 10.27 22.86 4.52
CA LEU A 23 10.89 22.45 5.77
C LEU A 23 9.94 21.53 6.56
N ALA A 24 8.64 21.85 6.58
CA ALA A 24 7.62 21.02 7.22
C ALA A 24 7.56 19.62 6.57
N GLY A 25 7.53 19.56 5.24
CA GLY A 25 7.60 18.30 4.49
C GLY A 25 8.87 17.51 4.80
N CYS A 26 10.04 18.14 4.76
CA CYS A 26 11.31 17.48 5.11
C CYS A 26 11.30 16.94 6.55
N ALA A 27 10.80 17.71 7.51
CA ALA A 27 10.66 17.25 8.89
C ALA A 27 9.72 16.04 8.99
N GLY A 28 8.57 16.06 8.30
CA GLY A 28 7.65 14.93 8.23
C GLY A 28 8.29 13.67 7.62
N ALA A 29 9.08 13.82 6.56
CA ALA A 29 9.84 12.73 5.96
C ALA A 29 10.89 12.14 6.91
N VAL A 30 11.61 12.99 7.65
CA VAL A 30 12.61 12.59 8.64
C VAL A 30 11.95 11.83 9.79
N ILE A 31 10.85 12.35 10.34
CA ILE A 31 10.09 11.68 11.41
C ILE A 31 9.60 10.31 10.92
N ALA A 32 8.97 10.24 9.75
CA ALA A 32 8.53 8.97 9.17
C ALA A 32 9.71 8.00 8.99
N THR A 33 10.86 8.46 8.50
CA THR A 33 12.05 7.63 8.31
C THR A 33 12.60 7.11 9.65
N PHE A 34 12.71 7.99 10.65
CA PHE A 34 13.27 7.66 11.95
C PHE A 34 12.40 6.69 12.75
N PHE A 35 11.07 6.81 12.65
CA PHE A 35 10.15 5.98 13.44
C PHE A 35 9.64 4.74 12.70
N THR A 36 9.76 4.66 11.38
CA THR A 36 9.29 3.49 10.61
C THR A 36 10.41 2.74 9.91
N PHE A 37 11.34 3.43 9.24
CA PHE A 37 12.41 2.78 8.48
C PHE A 37 13.57 2.36 9.38
N LEU A 38 14.09 3.29 10.19
CA LEU A 38 15.27 3.04 11.03
C LEU A 38 15.08 1.84 12.00
N PRO A 39 13.95 1.72 12.73
CA PRO A 39 13.75 0.61 13.65
C PRO A 39 13.64 -0.71 12.90
N SER A 40 12.91 -0.76 11.78
CA SER A 40 12.80 -1.97 10.95
C SER A 40 14.17 -2.43 10.42
N PHE A 41 15.01 -1.51 9.93
CA PHE A 41 16.36 -1.85 9.48
C PHE A 41 17.24 -2.35 10.63
N LEU A 42 17.19 -1.71 11.80
CA LEU A 42 17.89 -2.18 12.98
C LEU A 42 17.48 -3.60 13.35
N PHE A 43 16.17 -3.90 13.38
CA PHE A 43 15.68 -5.26 13.67
C PHE A 43 16.07 -6.27 12.59
N ILE A 44 16.08 -5.90 11.31
CA ILE A 44 16.52 -6.79 10.23
C ILE A 44 18.01 -7.10 10.37
N LEU A 45 18.84 -6.08 10.62
CA LEU A 45 20.30 -6.25 10.74
C LEU A 45 20.68 -7.03 12.02
N LEU A 46 20.02 -6.74 13.14
CA LEU A 46 20.23 -7.46 14.40
C LEU A 46 19.64 -8.88 14.36
N GLY A 47 18.51 -9.06 13.70
CA GLY A 47 17.81 -10.34 13.57
C GLY A 47 18.39 -11.26 12.49
N GLY A 48 19.07 -10.73 11.47
CA GLY A 48 19.68 -11.51 10.39
C GLY A 48 20.58 -12.65 10.87
N PRO A 49 21.56 -12.41 11.77
CA PRO A 49 22.41 -13.46 12.33
C PRO A 49 21.63 -14.54 13.12
N LEU A 50 20.55 -14.15 13.80
CA LEU A 50 19.68 -15.07 14.53
C LEU A 50 18.88 -15.96 13.56
N VAL A 51 18.39 -15.40 12.46
CA VAL A 51 17.68 -16.14 11.41
C VAL A 51 18.63 -17.12 10.71
N GLU A 52 19.86 -16.69 10.39
CA GLU A 52 20.86 -17.52 9.71
C GLU A 52 21.35 -18.69 10.59
N SER A 53 21.61 -18.45 11.88
CA SER A 53 22.05 -19.52 12.81
C SER A 53 20.97 -20.58 13.09
N THR A 54 19.72 -20.28 12.74
CA THR A 54 18.56 -21.16 12.91
C THR A 54 18.17 -21.87 11.60
N HIS A 55 18.89 -21.60 10.51
CA HIS A 55 18.60 -22.13 9.19
C HIS A 55 18.79 -23.66 9.15
N GLY A 56 17.67 -24.40 9.12
CA GLY A 56 17.65 -25.87 9.09
C GLY A 56 16.97 -26.56 10.29
N ASN A 57 16.52 -25.82 11.32
CA ASN A 57 15.81 -26.41 12.45
C ASN A 57 14.27 -26.36 12.24
N LEU A 58 13.64 -27.53 12.12
CA LEU A 58 12.19 -27.71 11.84
C LEU A 58 11.24 -26.99 12.83
N GLN A 59 11.72 -26.54 13.98
CA GLN A 59 10.91 -25.88 15.01
C GLN A 59 10.45 -24.44 14.65
N PHE A 60 10.98 -23.82 13.59
CA PHE A 60 10.65 -22.44 13.21
C PHE A 60 9.65 -22.29 12.06
N THR A 61 9.18 -23.39 11.48
CA THR A 61 8.17 -23.35 10.41
C THR A 61 6.79 -22.91 10.93
N ALA A 62 6.41 -23.30 12.15
CA ALA A 62 5.10 -22.96 12.72
C ALA A 62 4.96 -21.45 13.04
N PRO A 63 5.91 -20.79 13.73
CA PRO A 63 5.88 -19.34 13.92
C PRO A 63 5.91 -18.56 12.59
N LEU A 64 6.74 -18.98 11.63
CA LEU A 64 6.86 -18.33 10.34
C LEU A 64 5.56 -18.42 9.52
N THR A 65 4.90 -19.58 9.55
CA THR A 65 3.58 -19.76 8.92
C THR A 65 2.54 -18.85 9.57
N GLY A 66 2.55 -18.73 10.90
CA GLY A 66 1.69 -17.79 11.63
C GLY A 66 1.87 -16.33 11.18
N ILE A 67 3.12 -15.89 11.00
CA ILE A 67 3.43 -14.55 10.48
C ILE A 67 2.90 -14.39 9.06
N THR A 68 3.11 -15.37 8.16
CA THR A 68 2.59 -15.28 6.78
C THR A 68 1.06 -15.20 6.75
N ALA A 69 0.37 -15.97 7.60
CA ALA A 69 -1.09 -15.93 7.70
C ALA A 69 -1.60 -14.57 8.20
N ALA A 70 -0.94 -13.98 9.21
CA ALA A 70 -1.27 -12.65 9.70
C ALA A 70 -1.09 -11.58 8.62
N VAL A 71 0.02 -11.61 7.87
CA VAL A 71 0.29 -10.65 6.80
C VAL A 71 -0.72 -10.80 5.66
N VAL A 72 -1.02 -12.02 5.22
CA VAL A 72 -2.05 -12.27 4.18
C VAL A 72 -3.42 -11.80 4.65
N GLY A 73 -3.77 -12.03 5.92
CA GLY A 73 -5.01 -11.53 6.52
C GLY A 73 -5.09 -10.00 6.51
N VAL A 74 -4.01 -9.30 6.86
CA VAL A 74 -3.94 -7.83 6.81
C VAL A 74 -4.07 -7.32 5.37
N ILE A 75 -3.41 -7.95 4.41
CA ILE A 75 -3.53 -7.58 2.98
C ILE A 75 -4.97 -7.75 2.51
N LEU A 76 -5.62 -8.86 2.86
CA LEU A 76 -7.02 -9.11 2.50
C LEU A 76 -7.95 -8.07 3.13
N ASN A 77 -7.75 -7.74 4.42
CA ASN A 77 -8.53 -6.73 5.11
C ASN A 77 -8.42 -5.36 4.42
N LEU A 78 -7.20 -4.92 4.10
CA LEU A 78 -6.98 -3.67 3.38
C LEU A 78 -7.56 -3.71 1.96
N ALA A 79 -7.46 -4.84 1.26
CA ALA A 79 -8.05 -5.01 -0.07
C ALA A 79 -9.58 -4.85 -0.02
N VAL A 80 -10.26 -5.45 0.96
CA VAL A 80 -11.71 -5.28 1.17
C VAL A 80 -12.05 -3.83 1.55
N PHE A 81 -11.26 -3.21 2.43
CA PHE A 81 -11.44 -1.81 2.82
C PHE A 81 -11.36 -0.86 1.61
N PHE A 82 -10.37 -1.05 0.73
CA PHE A 82 -10.25 -0.26 -0.50
C PHE A 82 -11.35 -0.59 -1.50
N ALA A 83 -11.68 -1.88 -1.71
CA ALA A 83 -12.75 -2.28 -2.62
C ALA A 83 -14.08 -1.62 -2.23
N TRP A 84 -14.39 -1.57 -0.93
CA TRP A 84 -15.54 -0.84 -0.43
C TRP A 84 -15.53 0.63 -0.85
N HIS A 85 -14.46 1.36 -0.54
CA HIS A 85 -14.38 2.81 -0.82
C HIS A 85 -14.28 3.12 -2.32
N VAL A 86 -13.83 2.16 -3.13
CA VAL A 86 -13.75 2.27 -4.58
C VAL A 86 -15.09 1.95 -5.26
N PHE A 87 -15.85 0.98 -4.75
CA PHE A 87 -17.14 0.58 -5.32
C PHE A 87 -18.30 1.46 -4.85
N TRP A 88 -18.22 1.97 -3.61
CA TRP A 88 -19.17 2.90 -3.02
C TRP A 88 -18.44 4.09 -2.37
N PRO A 89 -18.07 5.11 -3.16
CA PRO A 89 -17.35 6.29 -2.65
C PRO A 89 -18.13 7.06 -1.58
N GLU A 90 -19.46 7.07 -1.69
CA GLU A 90 -20.39 7.77 -0.78
C GLU A 90 -21.03 6.82 0.26
N GLY A 91 -20.50 5.60 0.40
CA GLY A 91 -21.07 4.55 1.26
C GLY A 91 -22.24 3.80 0.63
N PHE A 92 -22.80 2.80 1.32
CA PHE A 92 -23.83 1.89 0.76
C PHE A 92 -25.11 2.57 0.27
N SER A 93 -25.46 3.72 0.84
CA SER A 93 -26.60 4.54 0.40
C SER A 93 -26.28 5.39 -0.82
N GLY A 94 -25.00 5.51 -1.17
CA GLY A 94 -24.49 6.30 -2.27
C GLY A 94 -24.47 5.55 -3.59
N ARG A 95 -23.93 6.22 -4.62
CA ARG A 95 -23.89 5.67 -5.97
C ARG A 95 -22.89 4.52 -6.09
N PHE A 96 -23.32 3.45 -6.75
CA PHE A 96 -22.47 2.29 -7.05
C PHE A 96 -21.64 2.54 -8.31
N GLU A 97 -20.31 2.54 -8.17
CA GLU A 97 -19.36 2.77 -9.26
C GLU A 97 -19.07 1.48 -10.04
N TRP A 98 -20.00 1.14 -10.94
CA TRP A 98 -19.91 -0.05 -11.80
C TRP A 98 -18.65 -0.08 -12.68
N PHE A 99 -18.11 1.08 -13.06
CA PHE A 99 -16.91 1.17 -13.89
C PHE A 99 -15.69 0.62 -13.15
N SER A 100 -15.51 1.04 -11.89
CA SER A 100 -14.44 0.56 -11.02
C SER A 100 -14.51 -0.95 -10.79
N VAL A 101 -15.72 -1.50 -10.66
CA VAL A 101 -15.94 -2.95 -10.53
C VAL A 101 -15.52 -3.68 -11.81
N LEU A 102 -15.92 -3.18 -12.99
CA LEU A 102 -15.53 -3.76 -14.27
C LEU A 102 -14.00 -3.75 -14.47
N VAL A 103 -13.34 -2.65 -14.17
CA VAL A 103 -11.87 -2.55 -14.23
C VAL A 103 -11.22 -3.50 -13.22
N GLY A 104 -11.76 -3.60 -12.01
CA GLY A 104 -11.29 -4.54 -10.98
C GLY A 104 -11.40 -6.00 -11.43
N LEU A 105 -12.54 -6.40 -11.99
CA LEU A 105 -12.76 -7.74 -12.54
C LEU A 105 -11.82 -8.02 -13.72
N ALA A 106 -11.66 -7.07 -14.64
CA ALA A 106 -10.74 -7.19 -15.75
C ALA A 106 -9.28 -7.38 -15.27
N ALA A 107 -8.86 -6.63 -14.25
CA ALA A 107 -7.54 -6.75 -13.64
C ALA A 107 -7.34 -8.13 -12.98
N ILE A 108 -8.33 -8.63 -12.25
CA ILE A 108 -8.31 -9.98 -11.65
C ILE A 108 -8.14 -11.04 -12.73
N ILE A 109 -8.90 -10.95 -13.82
CA ILE A 109 -8.81 -11.88 -14.94
C ILE A 109 -7.44 -11.78 -15.62
N ALA A 110 -6.93 -10.58 -15.86
CA ALA A 110 -5.61 -10.35 -16.46
C ALA A 110 -4.48 -10.99 -15.64
N LEU A 111 -4.51 -10.82 -14.32
CA LEU A 111 -3.51 -11.37 -13.41
C LEU A 111 -3.65 -12.89 -13.27
N TRP A 112 -4.87 -13.40 -13.09
CA TRP A 112 -5.08 -14.81 -12.76
C TRP A 112 -5.11 -15.71 -14.00
N ARG A 113 -5.86 -15.34 -15.04
CA ARG A 113 -6.05 -16.16 -16.24
C ARG A 113 -4.94 -16.01 -17.26
N TYR A 114 -4.45 -14.77 -17.44
CA TYR A 114 -3.43 -14.44 -18.44
C TYR A 114 -2.03 -14.33 -17.84
N ARG A 115 -1.88 -14.39 -16.51
CA ARG A 115 -0.60 -14.25 -15.80
C ARG A 115 0.18 -13.02 -16.25
N ALA A 116 -0.55 -11.95 -16.58
CA ALA A 116 0.04 -10.69 -16.96
C ALA A 116 0.88 -10.13 -15.80
N GLY A 117 1.99 -9.47 -16.12
CA GLY A 117 2.83 -8.82 -15.10
C GLY A 117 2.05 -7.74 -14.34
N MET A 118 2.41 -7.48 -13.09
CA MET A 118 1.74 -6.46 -12.28
C MET A 118 1.85 -5.06 -12.88
N ILE A 119 3.04 -4.71 -13.41
CA ILE A 119 3.31 -3.39 -13.99
C ILE A 119 2.37 -3.06 -15.17
N PRO A 120 2.25 -3.88 -16.23
CA PRO A 120 1.35 -3.56 -17.34
C PRO A 120 -0.13 -3.51 -16.92
N VAL A 121 -0.56 -4.35 -15.97
CA VAL A 121 -1.94 -4.29 -15.46
C VAL A 121 -2.20 -2.98 -14.72
N ILE A 122 -1.27 -2.53 -13.86
CA ILE A 122 -1.39 -1.24 -13.15
C ILE A 122 -1.45 -0.08 -14.16
N LEU A 123 -0.58 -0.08 -15.17
CA LEU A 123 -0.57 0.96 -16.20
C LEU A 123 -1.85 0.96 -17.02
N ALA A 124 -2.35 -0.21 -17.42
CA ALA A 124 -3.59 -0.35 -18.19
C ALA A 124 -4.81 0.14 -17.39
N CYS A 125 -4.94 -0.27 -16.13
CA CYS A 125 -6.02 0.19 -15.25
C CYS A 125 -5.93 1.70 -14.99
N GLY A 126 -4.73 2.22 -14.76
CA GLY A 126 -4.51 3.66 -14.58
C GLY A 126 -4.86 4.47 -15.82
N ALA A 127 -4.47 4.00 -17.01
CA ALA A 127 -4.81 4.62 -18.28
C ALA A 127 -6.33 4.56 -18.56
N ALA A 128 -6.97 3.42 -18.31
CA ALA A 128 -8.40 3.26 -18.46
C ALA A 128 -9.19 4.21 -17.53
N GLY A 129 -8.77 4.32 -16.26
CA GLY A 129 -9.35 5.27 -15.31
C GLY A 129 -9.15 6.73 -15.72
N LEU A 130 -7.96 7.09 -16.23
CA LEU A 130 -7.68 8.44 -16.71
C LEU A 130 -8.55 8.80 -17.92
N ILE A 131 -8.62 7.91 -18.92
CA ILE A 131 -9.45 8.10 -20.11
C ILE A 131 -10.92 8.25 -19.70
N PHE A 132 -11.41 7.38 -18.81
CA PHE A 132 -12.78 7.47 -18.31
C PHE A 132 -13.05 8.80 -17.62
N ARG A 133 -12.15 9.26 -16.73
CA ARG A 133 -12.29 10.55 -16.05
C ARG A 133 -12.32 11.72 -17.04
N LEU A 134 -11.47 11.71 -18.06
CA LEU A 134 -11.43 12.76 -19.09
C LEU A 134 -12.71 12.80 -19.95
N ILE A 135 -13.36 11.65 -20.16
CA ILE A 135 -14.61 11.56 -20.94
C ILE A 135 -15.84 11.86 -20.07
N ALA A 136 -15.84 11.42 -18.81
CA ALA A 136 -16.99 11.53 -17.92
C ALA A 136 -17.12 12.91 -17.22
N GLY A 137 -16.05 13.71 -17.20
CA GLY A 137 -16.02 15.04 -16.56
C GLY A 137 -15.57 15.00 -15.10
#